data_AF-A0A2V8CRC6-F1
#
_entry.id   AF-A0A2V8CRC6-F1
#
_cell.length_a   1.000
_cell.length_b   1.000
_cell.length_c   1.000
_cell.angle_alpha   90.00
_cell.angle_beta   90.00
_cell.angle_gamma   90.00
#
_symmetry.space_group_name_H-M   'P 1'
#
loop_
_entity.id
_entity.type
_entity.pdbx_description
1 polymer ?
#
loop_
_entity_poly.entity_id
_entity_poly.type
_entity_poly.pdbx_seq_one_letter_code
_entity_poly.pdbx_strand_id
1 'polypeptide(L)'
;MSPEQLLGLPIDVRTDVYSVGVMLFEMASGERPFAGEDVLSTAVAVLSAPMPELPRRVPRRVRAVVQKSLSRAPDDRYASAGALRDALAAVRPRAWRDLFDSIFGRTHDSE
;
A
#
# COMPACT_ATOMS: atom_id res chain seq x y z
N MET A 1 6.53 -9.17 4.89
CA MET A 1 5.44 -10.06 5.33
C MET A 1 4.40 -9.20 6.02
N SER A 2 3.11 -9.51 5.85
CA SER A 2 2.07 -8.83 6.62
C SER A 2 2.08 -9.26 8.09
N PRO A 3 1.49 -8.48 9.01
CA PRO A 3 1.40 -8.83 10.43
C PRO A 3 0.78 -10.21 10.67
N GLU A 4 -0.32 -10.53 10.01
CA GLU A 4 -1.01 -11.82 10.13
C GLU A 4 -0.15 -13.00 9.66
N GLN A 5 0.65 -12.82 8.60
CA GLN A 5 1.61 -13.83 8.17
C GLN A 5 2.69 -14.10 9.23
N LEU A 6 3.22 -13.03 9.85
CA LEU A 6 4.23 -13.14 10.91
C LEU A 6 3.69 -13.79 12.18
N LEU A 7 2.40 -13.60 12.46
CA LEU A 7 1.72 -14.17 13.63
C LEU A 7 1.15 -15.58 13.37
N GLY A 8 1.27 -16.12 12.16
CA GLY A 8 0.69 -17.42 11.80
C GLY A 8 -0.84 -17.43 11.82
N LEU A 9 -1.47 -16.27 11.64
CA LEU A 9 -2.92 -16.12 11.59
C LEU A 9 -3.46 -16.46 10.19
N PRO A 10 -4.77 -16.75 10.04
CA PRO A 10 -5.37 -16.93 8.73
C PRO A 10 -5.10 -15.76 7.81
N ILE A 11 -4.69 -16.06 6.58
CA ILE A 11 -4.40 -15.07 5.54
C ILE A 11 -5.50 -15.05 4.50
N ASP A 12 -5.77 -13.86 3.97
CA ASP A 12 -6.62 -13.67 2.79
C ASP A 12 -5.99 -12.64 1.83
N VAL A 13 -6.73 -12.24 0.80
CA VAL A 13 -6.31 -11.29 -0.26
C VAL A 13 -5.81 -9.94 0.27
N ARG A 14 -6.13 -9.58 1.52
CA ARG A 14 -5.69 -8.33 2.15
C ARG A 14 -4.24 -8.38 2.62
N THR A 15 -3.63 -9.58 2.63
CA THR A 15 -2.18 -9.78 2.75
C THR A 15 -1.44 -9.14 1.58
N ASP A 16 -1.97 -9.29 0.37
CA ASP A 16 -1.38 -8.68 -0.83
C ASP A 16 -1.58 -7.17 -0.83
N VAL A 17 -2.74 -6.68 -0.35
CA VAL A 17 -2.98 -5.24 -0.15
C VAL A 17 -1.93 -4.62 0.76
N TYR A 18 -1.56 -5.29 1.85
CA TYR A 18 -0.48 -4.84 2.74
C TYR A 18 0.87 -4.81 2.02
N SER A 19 1.20 -5.86 1.28
CA SER A 19 2.46 -5.96 0.54
C SER A 19 2.58 -4.87 -0.54
N VAL A 20 1.48 -4.57 -1.25
CA VAL A 20 1.41 -3.43 -2.18
C VAL A 20 1.55 -2.10 -1.43
N GLY A 21 0.93 -1.96 -0.25
CA GLY A 21 1.13 -0.80 0.63
C GLY A 21 2.60 -0.55 0.97
N VAL A 22 3.34 -1.61 1.30
CA VAL A 22 4.79 -1.54 1.56
C VAL A 22 5.56 -1.05 0.33
N MET A 23 5.28 -1.62 -0.84
CA MET A 23 5.92 -1.20 -2.10
C MET A 23 5.60 0.27 -2.43
N LEU A 24 4.35 0.68 -2.29
CA LEU A 24 3.94 2.07 -2.55
C LEU A 24 4.63 3.05 -1.59
N PHE A 25 4.81 2.66 -0.32
CA PHE A 25 5.56 3.46 0.63
C PHE A 25 7.00 3.63 0.16
N GLU A 26 7.70 2.52 -0.11
CA GLU A 26 9.11 2.51 -0.52
C GLU A 26 9.34 3.29 -1.81
N MET A 27 8.46 3.17 -2.81
CA MET A 27 8.54 3.97 -4.04
C MET A 27 8.36 5.47 -3.80
N ALA A 28 7.56 5.87 -2.81
CA ALA A 28 7.25 7.27 -2.55
C ALA A 28 8.27 7.96 -1.62
N SER A 29 8.81 7.23 -0.64
CA SER A 29 9.82 7.72 0.30
C SER A 29 11.25 7.49 -0.19
N GLY A 30 11.50 6.39 -0.90
CA GLY A 30 12.84 5.84 -1.15
C GLY A 30 13.34 4.89 -0.04
N GLU A 31 12.53 4.64 0.99
CA GLU A 31 12.89 3.88 2.18
C GLU A 31 11.78 2.90 2.57
N ARG A 32 12.13 1.74 3.11
CA ARG A 32 11.15 0.78 3.60
C ARG A 32 10.38 1.33 4.80
N PRO A 33 9.08 1.03 4.94
CA PRO A 33 8.30 1.48 6.09
C PRO A 33 8.77 0.85 7.41
N PHE A 34 9.20 -0.41 7.36
CA PHE A 34 9.72 -1.15 8.51
C PHE A 34 11.01 -1.86 8.08
N ALA A 35 12.09 -1.64 8.83
CA ALA A 35 13.38 -2.26 8.60
C ALA A 35 14.06 -2.55 9.95
N GLY A 36 14.82 -3.64 9.99
CA GLY A 36 15.72 -4.01 11.09
C GLY A 36 17.02 -4.56 10.54
N GLU A 37 18.00 -4.79 11.42
CA GLU A 37 19.33 -5.31 11.05
C GLU A 37 19.28 -6.76 10.56
N ASP A 38 18.22 -7.48 10.89
CA ASP A 38 17.98 -8.86 10.51
C ASP A 38 16.48 -9.14 10.27
N VAL A 39 16.17 -10.40 9.94
CA VAL A 39 14.79 -10.84 9.65
C VAL A 39 13.90 -10.72 10.89
N LEU A 40 14.42 -11.05 12.07
CA LEU A 40 13.64 -11.05 13.31
C LEU A 40 13.29 -9.63 13.75
N SER A 41 14.27 -8.72 13.75
CA SER A 41 14.09 -7.30 14.04
C SER A 41 13.14 -6.63 13.05
N THR A 42 13.20 -7.00 11.76
CA THR A 42 12.23 -6.53 10.75
C THR A 42 10.82 -7.03 11.06
N ALA A 43 10.67 -8.30 11.44
CA ALA A 43 9.38 -8.86 11.82
C ALA A 43 8.79 -8.16 13.06
N VAL A 44 9.62 -7.93 14.09
CA VAL A 44 9.23 -7.16 15.28
C VAL A 44 8.78 -5.75 14.89
N ALA A 45 9.53 -5.06 14.01
CA ALA A 45 9.19 -3.71 13.55
C ALA A 45 7.82 -3.66 12.86
N VAL A 46 7.52 -4.61 11.97
CA VAL A 46 6.20 -4.74 11.33
C VAL A 46 5.09 -4.84 12.38
N LEU A 47 5.29 -5.64 13.42
CA LEU A 47 4.28 -5.91 14.44
C LEU A 47 4.07 -4.76 15.43
N SER A 48 5.11 -4.00 15.79
CA SER A 48 5.03 -3.08 16.94
C SER A 48 5.57 -1.66 16.73
N ALA A 49 6.40 -1.39 15.72
CA ALA A 49 6.98 -0.06 15.54
C ALA A 49 5.92 1.03 15.27
N PRO A 50 6.19 2.31 15.54
CA PRO A 50 5.30 3.37 15.09
C PRO A 50 5.06 3.31 13.57
N MET A 51 3.83 3.61 13.13
CA MET A 51 3.53 3.66 11.71
C MET A 51 4.31 4.82 11.07
N PRO A 52 5.17 4.58 10.07
CA PRO A 52 5.96 5.63 9.45
C PRO A 52 5.08 6.59 8.64
N GLU A 53 5.48 7.85 8.61
CA GLU A 53 4.82 8.88 7.80
C GLU A 53 5.54 9.09 6.47
N LEU A 54 4.78 9.20 5.39
CA LEU A 54 5.33 9.59 4.10
C LEU A 54 5.70 11.09 4.09
N PRO A 55 6.78 11.48 3.38
CA PRO A 55 7.19 12.87 3.26
C PRO A 55 6.08 13.80 2.78
N ARG A 56 6.07 15.06 3.25
CA ARG A 56 5.04 16.06 2.90
C ARG A 56 4.94 16.35 1.40
N ARG A 57 6.02 16.11 0.63
CA ARG A 57 6.05 16.20 -0.85
C ARG A 57 5.08 15.22 -1.53
N VAL A 58 4.77 14.09 -0.88
CA VAL A 58 3.79 13.12 -1.38
C VAL A 58 2.39 13.70 -1.15
N PRO A 59 1.50 13.80 -2.14
CA PRO A 59 0.16 14.39 -1.94
C PRO A 59 -0.62 13.73 -0.80
N ARG A 60 -1.33 14.53 0.02
CA ARG A 60 -2.06 14.04 1.21
C ARG A 60 -2.98 12.86 0.92
N ARG A 61 -3.69 12.89 -0.22
CA ARG A 61 -4.60 11.80 -0.61
C ARG A 61 -3.86 10.50 -0.91
N VAL A 62 -2.67 10.57 -1.53
CA VAL A 62 -1.82 9.40 -1.77
C VAL A 62 -1.30 8.83 -0.44
N ARG A 63 -0.85 9.70 0.48
CA ARG A 63 -0.41 9.25 1.81
C ARG A 63 -1.50 8.49 2.55
N ALA A 64 -2.75 8.96 2.49
CA ALA A 64 -3.88 8.29 3.11
C ALA A 64 -4.15 6.89 2.53
N VAL A 65 -4.05 6.73 1.20
CA VAL A 65 -4.18 5.41 0.56
C VAL A 65 -3.09 4.46 1.05
N VAL A 66 -1.83 4.91 1.06
CA VAL A 66 -0.70 4.09 1.51
C VAL A 66 -0.84 3.71 2.98
N GLN A 67 -1.19 4.66 3.85
CA GLN A 67 -1.40 4.42 5.28
C GLN A 67 -2.52 3.41 5.52
N LYS A 68 -3.64 3.50 4.80
CA LYS A 68 -4.73 2.53 4.92
C LYS A 68 -4.31 1.12 4.48
N SER A 69 -3.54 1.00 3.39
CA SER A 69 -3.01 -0.29 2.95
C SER A 69 -2.06 -0.92 3.97
N LEU A 70 -1.29 -0.09 4.69
CA LEU A 70 -0.33 -0.51 5.72
C LEU A 70 -0.95 -0.76 7.11
N SER A 71 -2.27 -0.64 7.28
CA SER A 71 -2.93 -0.92 8.56
C SER A 71 -2.60 -2.32 9.07
N ARG A 72 -2.36 -2.47 10.38
CA ARG A 72 -2.00 -3.77 10.96
C ARG A 72 -3.14 -4.77 10.92
N ALA A 73 -4.34 -4.33 11.30
CA ALA A 73 -5.53 -5.16 11.18
C ALA A 73 -5.95 -5.27 9.71
N PRO A 74 -6.16 -6.47 9.16
CA PRO A 74 -6.66 -6.64 7.80
C PRO A 74 -7.99 -5.93 7.53
N ASP A 75 -8.88 -5.84 8.52
CA ASP A 75 -10.19 -5.17 8.41
C ASP A 75 -10.07 -3.65 8.19
N ASP A 76 -8.96 -3.05 8.60
CA ASP A 76 -8.69 -1.62 8.41
C ASP A 76 -8.09 -1.30 7.04
N ARG A 77 -7.84 -2.33 6.20
CA ARG A 77 -7.25 -2.18 4.86
C ARG A 77 -8.34 -2.05 3.79
N TYR A 78 -7.92 -2.01 2.53
CA TYR A 78 -8.84 -2.20 1.41
C TYR A 78 -9.24 -3.68 1.33
N ALA A 79 -10.53 -3.93 1.07
CA ALA A 79 -11.08 -5.29 1.04
C ALA A 79 -10.51 -6.16 -0.10
N SER A 80 -9.98 -5.54 -1.16
CA SER A 80 -9.41 -6.24 -2.31
C SER A 80 -8.39 -5.36 -3.05
N ALA A 81 -7.62 -5.99 -3.94
CA ALA A 81 -6.75 -5.27 -4.88
C ALA A 81 -7.53 -4.32 -5.79
N GLY A 82 -8.76 -4.68 -6.19
CA GLY A 82 -9.66 -3.80 -6.96
C GLY A 82 -10.02 -2.53 -6.19
N ALA A 83 -10.40 -2.68 -4.91
CA ALA A 83 -10.71 -1.51 -4.07
C ALA A 83 -9.50 -0.59 -3.86
N LEU A 84 -8.29 -1.15 -3.74
CA LEU A 84 -7.06 -0.36 -3.69
C LEU A 84 -6.79 0.36 -5.02
N ARG A 85 -6.93 -0.33 -6.15
CA ARG A 85 -6.77 0.25 -7.49
C ARG A 85 -7.72 1.44 -7.67
N ASP A 86 -8.98 1.31 -7.29
CA ASP A 86 -9.97 2.37 -7.46
C ASP A 86 -9.63 3.60 -6.59
N ALA A 87 -9.16 3.37 -5.37
CA ALA A 87 -8.67 4.44 -4.49
C ALA A 87 -7.45 5.17 -5.09
N LEU A 88 -6.53 4.43 -5.72
CA LEU A 88 -5.37 5.00 -6.42
C LEU A 88 -5.80 5.79 -7.68
N ALA A 89 -6.76 5.28 -8.45
CA ALA A 89 -7.30 5.95 -9.63
C ALA A 89 -7.96 7.29 -9.27
N ALA A 90 -8.66 7.35 -8.13
CA ALA A 90 -9.31 8.56 -7.62
C ALA A 90 -8.32 9.67 -7.23
N VAL A 91 -7.06 9.35 -6.96
CA VAL A 91 -6.00 10.31 -6.61
C VAL A 91 -5.02 10.59 -7.76
N ARG A 92 -5.17 9.88 -8.89
CA ARG A 92 -4.34 10.03 -10.08
C ARG A 92 -4.62 11.38 -10.77
N PRO A 93 -3.59 12.18 -11.08
CA PRO A 93 -3.75 13.41 -11.86
C PRO A 93 -4.38 13.13 -13.22
N ARG A 94 -5.19 14.08 -13.74
CA ARG A 94 -5.84 13.95 -15.06
C ARG A 94 -4.83 13.69 -16.18
N ALA A 95 -3.76 14.48 -16.23
CA ALA A 95 -2.70 14.32 -17.24
C ALA A 95 -2.07 12.91 -17.25
N TRP A 96 -1.93 12.28 -16.08
CA TRP A 96 -1.44 10.91 -15.98
C TRP A 96 -2.45 9.89 -16.46
N ARG A 97 -3.76 10.12 -16.28
CA ARG A 97 -4.80 9.26 -16.87
C ARG A 97 -4.73 9.29 -18.39
N ASP A 98 -4.73 10.50 -18.94
CA ASP A 98 -4.76 10.71 -20.40
C ASP A 98 -3.52 10.08 -21.07
N LEU A 99 -2.34 10.23 -20.45
CA LEU A 99 -1.10 9.59 -20.91
C LEU A 99 -1.21 8.06 -20.86
N PHE A 100 -1.71 7.51 -19.76
CA PHE A 100 -1.79 6.07 -19.57
C PHE A 100 -2.77 5.44 -20.57
N ASP A 101 -3.94 6.07 -20.76
CA ASP A 101 -4.95 5.65 -21.72
C ASP A 101 -4.43 5.74 -23.17
N SER A 102 -3.57 6.73 -23.47
CA SER A 102 -2.91 6.86 -24.77
C SER A 102 -1.87 5.76 -25.03
N ILE A 103 -1.18 5.26 -24.00
CA ILE A 103 -0.11 4.26 -24.16
C ILE A 103 -0.67 2.84 -24.12
N PHE A 104 -1.57 2.57 -23.18
CA PHE A 104 -2.06 1.21 -22.88
C PHE A 104 -3.49 0.96 -23.40
N GLY A 105 -4.10 1.94 -24.07
CA GLY A 105 -5.51 1.93 -24.43
C GLY A 105 -6.39 2.30 -23.22
N ARG A 106 -7.64 2.73 -23.49
CA ARG A 106 -8.62 3.01 -22.43
C ARG A 106 -8.79 1.77 -21.58
N THR A 107 -8.36 1.82 -20.31
CA THR A 107 -8.68 0.76 -19.35
C THR A 107 -10.20 0.68 -19.25
N HIS A 108 -10.82 -0.34 -19.84
CA HIS A 108 -12.25 -0.53 -19.73
C HIS A 108 -12.60 -0.74 -18.26
N ASP A 109 -13.47 0.13 -17.75
CA ASP A 109 -14.27 -0.13 -16.56
C ASP A 109 -15.15 -1.34 -16.89
N SER A 110 -14.68 -2.54 -16.57
CA SER A 110 -15.52 -3.72 -16.52
C SER A 110 -16.28 -3.66 -15.19
N GLU A 111 -17.61 -3.60 -15.31
CA GLU A 111 -18.62 -3.66 -14.24
C GLU A 111 -18.36 -4.76 -13.19
#